data_AF-A0A120K1M3-F1
#
_entry.id   AF-A0A120K1M3-F1
#
_cell.length_a   1.000
_cell.length_b   1.000
_cell.length_c   1.000
_cell.angle_alpha   90.00
_cell.angle_beta   90.00
_cell.angle_gamma   90.00
#
_symmetry.space_group_name_H-M   'P 1'
#
loop_
_entity.id
_entity.type
_entity.pdbx_description
1 polymer ?
#
loop_
_entity_poly.entity_id
_entity_poly.type
_entity_poly.pdbx_seq_one_letter_code
_entity_poly.pdbx_strand_id
1 'polypeptide(L)'
;MLRKVNLKAPRAKVMSGVVDYQNAIKECKQLLSSKEDLQHSWMNEVLYFQELRQLKYSIPGELKSRNKKQVDSYMSGLWKKWKKCRSLLEKEKFTQMEKLQEDWIEKYGDVPPSVSELLQRFENLNVNERGNYTWSSLIAASKTSAITNTNKKISELSELLRRRTPYDEKVSQISKEYEIELDMDPSSIQWREMTETLRLLRDRNTILFSIDIEAYEVMNSVITEIGICIYDPRENQNTLTPLYRTFHLCPSESLDCLNLNYVPEHKKNFLVGESQVLPLVQCVDFIQGLVNYYLRQGSDDDKYTRAIVGHGIASDLRWLERIFIKLPSTSGKSSRVRLLDTASICQNFYGKGAFSLAKALRLHDIPHSYLHNAGNDAYYTLQLLMNMTDIDKREALGWDNISAIRKKLRRWEKDDSKCLTYTDGTPYDGLSKRGGSGGKGSRRGKPRNWSTHFRQMAYHDSIASYIERFHNSEV
;
A
#
# COMPACT_ATOMS: atom_id res chain seq x y z
N MET A 1 -29.71 31.94 -27.37
CA MET A 1 -29.17 30.87 -28.25
C MET A 1 -27.67 30.71 -28.02
N LEU A 2 -27.27 30.14 -26.87
CA LEU A 2 -25.88 29.89 -26.52
C LEU A 2 -25.56 28.42 -26.86
N ARG A 3 -24.72 28.21 -27.87
CA ARG A 3 -24.20 26.88 -28.24
C ARG A 3 -23.28 26.38 -27.12
N LYS A 4 -23.67 25.29 -26.46
CA LYS A 4 -22.78 24.47 -25.62
C LYS A 4 -21.61 23.99 -26.47
N VAL A 5 -20.40 24.49 -26.21
CA VAL A 5 -19.17 23.90 -26.73
C VAL A 5 -18.87 22.66 -25.88
N ASN A 6 -19.07 21.50 -26.48
CA ASN A 6 -18.86 20.20 -25.89
C ASN A 6 -17.35 19.90 -25.95
N LEU A 7 -16.60 20.23 -24.90
CA LEU A 7 -15.20 19.80 -24.76
C LEU A 7 -15.16 18.32 -24.34
N LYS A 8 -15.48 17.43 -25.29
CA LYS A 8 -15.07 16.03 -25.19
C LYS A 8 -13.56 15.98 -25.43
N ALA A 9 -12.79 15.64 -24.40
CA ALA A 9 -11.45 15.09 -24.62
C ALA A 9 -11.55 13.92 -25.62
N PRO A 10 -10.62 13.78 -26.58
CA PRO A 10 -10.79 12.84 -27.68
C PRO A 10 -10.67 11.41 -27.17
N ARG A 11 -11.81 10.72 -26.97
CA ARG A 11 -11.91 9.27 -26.71
C ARG A 11 -11.04 8.42 -27.67
N ALA A 12 -10.75 8.93 -28.87
CA ALA A 12 -9.92 8.26 -29.87
C ALA A 12 -8.41 8.19 -29.49
N LYS A 13 -7.88 9.13 -28.69
CA LYS A 13 -6.46 9.11 -28.26
C LYS A 13 -6.21 8.19 -27.06
N VAL A 14 -7.19 8.07 -26.16
CA VAL A 14 -7.07 7.19 -24.96
C VAL A 14 -7.03 5.71 -25.36
N MET A 15 -7.76 5.34 -26.42
CA MET A 15 -7.78 3.97 -26.94
C MET A 15 -6.44 3.58 -27.61
N SER A 16 -5.65 4.53 -28.13
CA SER A 16 -4.39 4.18 -28.81
C SER A 16 -3.32 3.72 -27.83
N GLY A 17 -3.11 4.41 -26.70
CA GLY A 17 -2.07 4.00 -25.72
C GLY A 17 -2.34 2.63 -25.09
N VAL A 18 -3.62 2.32 -24.82
CA VAL A 18 -4.02 0.98 -24.33
C VAL A 18 -3.74 -0.10 -25.37
N VAL A 19 -4.04 0.15 -26.64
CA VAL A 19 -3.79 -0.80 -27.73
C VAL A 19 -2.29 -0.98 -27.98
N ASP A 20 -1.53 0.12 -27.98
CA ASP A 20 -0.07 0.11 -28.13
C ASP A 20 0.57 -0.71 -27.00
N TYR A 21 0.14 -0.50 -25.76
CA TYR A 21 0.59 -1.28 -24.60
C TYR A 21 0.25 -2.78 -24.73
N GLN A 22 -0.97 -3.11 -25.15
CA GLN A 22 -1.37 -4.52 -25.35
C GLN A 22 -0.55 -5.21 -26.45
N ASN A 23 -0.14 -4.48 -27.49
CA ASN A 23 0.74 -5.00 -28.53
C ASN A 23 2.16 -5.21 -27.97
N ALA A 24 2.69 -4.27 -27.20
CA ALA A 24 3.99 -4.40 -26.55
C ALA A 24 4.04 -5.58 -25.56
N ILE A 25 2.95 -5.87 -24.84
CA ILE A 25 2.84 -7.08 -23.99
C ILE A 25 2.99 -8.37 -24.81
N LYS A 26 2.42 -8.44 -26.02
CA LYS A 26 2.56 -9.61 -26.90
C LYS A 26 4.01 -9.77 -27.36
N GLU A 27 4.68 -8.66 -27.65
CA GLU A 27 6.10 -8.65 -28.02
C GLU A 27 6.99 -9.13 -26.87
N CYS A 28 6.75 -8.65 -25.64
CA CYS A 28 7.45 -9.12 -24.43
C CYS A 28 7.37 -10.65 -24.31
N LYS A 29 6.17 -11.21 -24.52
CA LYS A 29 5.94 -12.66 -24.47
C LYS A 29 6.76 -13.42 -25.53
N GLN A 30 6.85 -12.89 -26.75
CA GLN A 30 7.63 -13.50 -27.82
C GLN A 30 9.13 -13.47 -27.51
N LEU A 31 9.67 -12.32 -27.11
CA LEU A 31 11.09 -12.18 -26.81
C LEU A 31 11.54 -13.06 -25.63
N LEU A 32 10.72 -13.18 -24.59
CA LEU A 32 11.04 -14.03 -23.43
C LEU A 32 10.94 -15.53 -23.70
N SER A 33 10.23 -15.94 -24.76
CA SER A 33 10.26 -17.33 -25.23
C SER A 33 11.57 -17.67 -25.96
N SER A 34 12.31 -16.65 -26.43
CA SER A 34 13.57 -16.79 -27.16
C SER A 34 14.84 -16.59 -26.31
N LYS A 35 14.76 -15.82 -25.22
CA LYS A 35 15.87 -15.62 -24.27
C LYS A 35 15.85 -16.72 -23.20
N GLU A 36 16.62 -17.79 -23.40
CA GLU A 36 16.84 -18.82 -22.36
C GLU A 36 17.77 -18.35 -21.24
N ASP A 37 18.64 -17.36 -21.51
CA ASP A 37 19.71 -17.00 -20.59
C ASP A 37 19.25 -16.03 -19.49
N LEU A 38 18.62 -16.59 -18.46
CA LEU A 38 18.14 -15.88 -17.28
C LEU A 38 19.24 -15.36 -16.35
N GLN A 39 20.52 -15.58 -16.68
CA GLN A 39 21.65 -15.18 -15.84
C GLN A 39 22.30 -13.88 -16.30
N HIS A 40 22.09 -13.46 -17.54
CA HIS A 40 22.67 -12.21 -18.03
C HIS A 40 21.94 -10.98 -17.44
N SER A 41 22.72 -9.96 -17.09
CA SER A 41 22.23 -8.68 -16.60
C SER A 41 23.07 -7.58 -17.23
N TRP A 42 22.40 -6.62 -17.88
CA TRP A 42 23.03 -5.43 -18.48
C TRP A 42 23.85 -4.63 -17.45
N MET A 43 23.54 -4.78 -16.16
CA MET A 43 24.32 -4.20 -15.06
C MET A 43 25.77 -4.67 -15.10
N ASN A 44 26.05 -5.89 -15.57
CA ASN A 44 27.41 -6.40 -15.70
C ASN A 44 28.19 -5.72 -16.83
N GLU A 45 27.58 -4.90 -17.68
CA GLU A 45 28.27 -4.12 -18.70
C GLU A 45 28.81 -2.79 -18.15
N VAL A 46 28.28 -2.36 -17.00
CA VAL A 46 28.67 -1.10 -16.34
C VAL A 46 29.76 -1.39 -15.31
N LEU A 47 30.94 -0.77 -15.48
CA LEU A 47 32.14 -0.97 -14.64
C LEU A 47 31.83 -0.84 -13.15
N TYR A 48 31.08 0.19 -12.77
CA TYR A 48 30.67 0.42 -11.39
C TYR A 48 30.04 -0.83 -10.74
N PHE A 49 29.12 -1.50 -11.42
CA PHE A 49 28.43 -2.68 -10.88
C PHE A 49 29.29 -3.95 -10.93
N GLN A 50 30.27 -4.02 -11.83
CA GLN A 50 31.28 -5.07 -11.80
C GLN A 50 32.13 -4.97 -10.54
N GLU A 51 32.61 -3.76 -10.21
CA GLU A 51 33.40 -3.48 -9.00
C GLU A 51 32.58 -3.74 -7.73
N LEU A 52 31.33 -3.24 -7.70
CA LEU A 52 30.42 -3.45 -6.57
C LEU A 52 30.19 -4.94 -6.26
N ARG A 53 30.17 -5.79 -7.29
CA ARG A 53 30.01 -7.24 -7.13
C ARG A 53 31.21 -7.89 -6.42
N GLN A 54 32.40 -7.31 -6.52
CA GLN A 54 33.61 -7.81 -5.86
C GLN A 54 33.66 -7.46 -4.37
N LEU A 55 32.86 -6.50 -3.91
CA LEU A 55 32.83 -6.09 -2.50
C LEU A 55 32.19 -7.17 -1.63
N LYS A 56 33.03 -7.85 -0.85
CA LYS A 56 32.63 -8.80 0.17
C LYS A 56 32.56 -8.11 1.53
N TYR A 57 31.38 -8.10 2.14
CA TYR A 57 31.16 -7.71 3.51
C TYR A 57 30.46 -8.83 4.25
N SER A 58 30.89 -9.05 5.49
CA SER A 58 30.18 -9.91 6.41
C SER A 58 30.23 -9.31 7.79
N ILE A 59 29.08 -9.28 8.46
CA ILE A 59 28.99 -8.79 9.82
C ILE A 59 29.85 -9.69 10.74
N PRO A 60 30.72 -9.11 11.59
CA PRO A 60 31.42 -9.88 12.61
C PRO A 60 30.46 -10.68 13.49
N GLY A 61 30.81 -11.94 13.81
CA GLY A 61 29.93 -12.84 14.57
C GLY A 61 29.53 -12.31 15.95
N GLU A 62 30.43 -11.56 16.60
CA GLU A 62 30.16 -10.87 17.87
C GLU A 62 29.11 -9.77 17.72
N LEU A 63 29.23 -8.93 16.68
CA LEU A 63 28.26 -7.87 16.39
C LEU A 63 26.89 -8.45 16.06
N LYS A 64 26.84 -9.51 15.25
CA LYS A 64 25.61 -10.24 14.95
C LYS A 64 24.95 -10.81 16.22
N SER A 65 25.75 -11.38 17.12
CA SER A 65 25.26 -11.90 18.40
C SER A 65 24.74 -10.79 19.31
N ARG A 66 25.41 -9.64 19.33
CA ARG A 66 24.98 -8.45 20.08
C ARG A 66 23.66 -7.90 19.53
N ASN A 67 23.55 -7.75 18.20
CA ASN A 67 22.33 -7.30 17.52
C ASN A 67 21.16 -8.21 17.85
N LYS A 68 21.35 -9.54 17.76
CA LYS A 68 20.33 -10.52 18.13
C LYS A 68 19.84 -10.33 19.57
N LYS A 69 20.76 -10.22 20.55
CA LYS A 69 20.39 -9.98 21.96
C LYS A 69 19.62 -8.68 22.13
N GLN A 70 20.01 -7.61 21.44
CA GLN A 70 19.30 -6.33 21.49
C GLN A 70 17.88 -6.45 20.96
N VAL A 71 17.69 -7.06 19.78
CA VAL A 71 16.36 -7.28 19.20
C VAL A 71 15.49 -8.13 20.12
N ASP A 72 16.04 -9.22 20.68
CA ASP A 72 15.30 -10.12 21.56
C ASP A 72 14.86 -9.42 22.85
N SER A 73 15.75 -8.61 23.42
CA SER A 73 15.44 -7.78 24.59
C SER A 73 14.37 -6.74 24.27
N TYR A 74 14.50 -6.03 23.15
CA TYR A 74 13.54 -5.04 22.68
C TYR A 74 12.15 -5.66 22.49
N MET A 75 12.07 -6.78 21.76
CA MET A 75 10.81 -7.48 21.52
C MET A 75 10.16 -7.90 22.84
N SER A 76 10.91 -8.52 23.76
CA SER A 76 10.39 -8.87 25.09
C SER A 76 9.83 -7.65 25.86
N GLY A 77 10.52 -6.51 25.78
CA GLY A 77 10.06 -5.24 26.34
C GLY A 77 8.78 -4.73 25.69
N LEU A 78 8.70 -4.77 24.35
CA LEU A 78 7.53 -4.38 23.58
C LEU A 78 6.30 -5.21 23.96
N TRP A 79 6.46 -6.53 24.11
CA TRP A 79 5.38 -7.41 24.57
C TRP A 79 4.85 -7.04 25.96
N LYS A 80 5.75 -6.74 26.91
CA LYS A 80 5.34 -6.31 28.26
C LYS A 80 4.56 -4.99 28.21
N LYS A 81 5.02 -4.01 27.42
CA LYS A 81 4.32 -2.74 27.19
C LYS A 81 2.93 -2.99 26.59
N TRP A 82 2.85 -3.90 25.61
CA TRP A 82 1.59 -4.26 24.96
C TRP A 82 0.61 -4.92 25.92
N LYS A 83 1.02 -5.93 26.69
CA LYS A 83 0.17 -6.61 27.68
C LYS A 83 -0.37 -5.63 28.72
N LYS A 84 0.46 -4.68 29.17
CA LYS A 84 0.05 -3.61 30.08
C LYS A 84 -1.01 -2.69 29.44
N CYS A 85 -0.76 -2.24 28.21
CA CYS A 85 -1.69 -1.40 27.45
C CYS A 85 -3.04 -2.09 27.25
N ARG A 86 -3.03 -3.38 26.87
CA ARG A 86 -4.22 -4.21 26.71
C ARG A 86 -5.05 -4.29 27.98
N SER A 87 -4.40 -4.59 29.12
CA SER A 87 -5.09 -4.67 30.41
C SER A 87 -5.73 -3.34 30.80
N LEU A 88 -5.09 -2.20 30.51
CA LEU A 88 -5.65 -0.88 30.79
C LEU A 88 -6.86 -0.58 29.90
N LEU A 89 -6.76 -0.84 28.60
CA LEU A 89 -7.85 -0.60 27.66
C LEU A 89 -9.05 -1.53 27.90
N GLU A 90 -8.82 -2.78 28.33
CA GLU A 90 -9.90 -3.69 28.74
C GLU A 90 -10.64 -3.19 29.98
N LYS A 91 -9.92 -2.62 30.96
CA LYS A 91 -10.54 -1.98 32.14
C LYS A 91 -11.34 -0.74 31.74
N GLU A 92 -10.78 0.14 30.93
CA GLU A 92 -11.48 1.33 30.44
C GLU A 92 -12.72 0.95 29.62
N LYS A 93 -12.62 -0.07 28.76
CA LYS A 93 -13.76 -0.63 28.02
C LYS A 93 -14.87 -1.05 28.97
N PHE A 94 -14.52 -1.82 30.00
CA PHE A 94 -15.48 -2.32 30.98
C PHE A 94 -16.20 -1.17 31.69
N THR A 95 -15.46 -0.18 32.19
CA THR A 95 -16.03 1.01 32.83
C THR A 95 -16.95 1.81 31.90
N GLN A 96 -16.60 1.97 30.62
CA GLN A 96 -17.47 2.64 29.65
C GLN A 96 -18.74 1.84 29.34
N MET A 97 -18.66 0.51 29.34
CA MET A 97 -19.84 -0.35 29.18
C MET A 97 -20.76 -0.27 30.39
N GLU A 98 -20.23 -0.27 31.61
CA GLU A 98 -21.02 -0.08 32.84
C GLU A 98 -21.73 1.26 32.83
N LYS A 99 -21.00 2.35 32.53
CA LYS A 99 -21.60 3.68 32.44
C LYS A 99 -22.69 3.76 31.37
N LEU A 100 -22.46 3.17 30.19
CA LEU A 100 -23.48 3.11 29.14
C LEU A 100 -24.75 2.40 29.62
N GLN A 101 -24.58 1.31 30.39
CA GLN A 101 -25.69 0.55 30.94
C GLN A 101 -26.45 1.35 32.02
N GLU A 102 -25.75 2.04 32.91
CA GLU A 102 -26.34 2.93 33.92
C GLU A 102 -27.12 4.08 33.28
N ASP A 103 -26.48 4.83 32.36
CA ASP A 103 -27.10 5.93 31.62
C ASP A 103 -28.34 5.46 30.83
N TRP A 104 -28.30 4.22 30.33
CA TRP A 104 -29.44 3.62 29.63
C TRP A 104 -30.59 3.29 30.58
N ILE A 105 -30.30 2.65 31.70
CA ILE A 105 -31.29 2.27 32.72
C ILE A 105 -31.98 3.52 33.27
N GLU A 106 -31.22 4.59 33.56
CA GLU A 106 -31.77 5.85 34.05
C GLU A 106 -32.74 6.48 33.04
N LYS A 107 -32.39 6.48 31.75
CA LYS A 107 -33.14 7.18 30.71
C LYS A 107 -34.30 6.38 30.12
N TYR A 108 -34.15 5.06 30.03
CA TYR A 108 -35.06 4.19 29.29
C TYR A 108 -35.58 3.01 30.12
N GLY A 109 -35.06 2.77 31.33
CA GLY A 109 -35.31 1.55 32.10
C GLY A 109 -34.49 0.36 31.60
N ASP A 110 -34.89 -0.85 31.99
CA ASP A 110 -34.13 -2.08 31.72
C ASP A 110 -33.71 -2.23 30.24
N VAL A 111 -32.48 -2.71 30.05
CA VAL A 111 -31.96 -3.02 28.72
C VAL A 111 -32.75 -4.21 28.17
N PRO A 112 -33.38 -4.09 26.98
CA PRO A 112 -34.08 -5.21 26.37
C PRO A 112 -33.16 -6.41 26.12
N PRO A 113 -33.70 -7.64 25.99
CA PRO A 113 -32.92 -8.82 25.62
C PRO A 113 -32.11 -8.64 24.33
N SER A 114 -31.07 -9.45 24.13
CA SER A 114 -30.23 -9.37 22.93
C SER A 114 -31.05 -9.55 21.65
N VAL A 115 -30.59 -8.99 20.52
CA VAL A 115 -31.25 -9.17 19.22
C VAL A 115 -31.43 -10.65 18.92
N SER A 116 -30.41 -11.49 19.08
CA SER A 116 -30.49 -12.94 18.86
C SER A 116 -31.58 -13.63 19.70
N GLU A 117 -31.74 -13.21 20.96
CA GLU A 117 -32.78 -13.74 21.84
C GLU A 117 -34.17 -13.26 21.44
N LEU A 118 -34.30 -12.00 21.02
CA LEU A 118 -35.56 -11.46 20.48
C LEU A 118 -35.95 -12.15 19.16
N LEU A 119 -34.99 -12.44 18.29
CA LEU A 119 -35.18 -13.23 17.06
C LEU A 119 -35.68 -14.64 17.40
N GLN A 120 -35.08 -15.31 18.38
CA GLN A 120 -35.48 -16.65 18.80
C GLN A 120 -36.89 -16.68 19.41
N ARG A 121 -37.23 -15.68 20.24
CA ARG A 121 -38.58 -15.53 20.80
C ARG A 121 -39.62 -15.32 19.69
N PHE A 122 -39.24 -14.62 18.63
CA PHE A 122 -40.08 -14.39 17.47
C PHE A 122 -40.31 -15.66 16.64
N GLU A 123 -39.24 -16.41 16.34
CA GLU A 123 -39.35 -17.70 15.64
C GLU A 123 -40.28 -18.66 16.40
N ASN A 124 -40.15 -18.74 17.72
CA ASN A 124 -41.01 -19.58 18.56
C ASN A 124 -42.50 -19.19 18.56
N LEU A 125 -42.84 -17.92 18.27
CA LEU A 125 -44.23 -17.49 18.11
C LEU A 125 -44.82 -17.91 16.75
N ASN A 126 -43.97 -17.99 15.72
CA ASN A 126 -44.37 -18.35 14.35
C ASN A 126 -44.36 -19.86 14.08
N VAL A 127 -43.66 -20.69 14.86
CA VAL A 127 -43.73 -22.16 14.73
C VAL A 127 -45.16 -22.70 14.92
N ASN A 128 -46.06 -21.93 15.54
CA ASN A 128 -47.47 -22.29 15.72
C ASN A 128 -48.37 -21.95 14.51
N GLU A 129 -47.90 -21.18 13.52
CA GLU A 129 -48.63 -20.88 12.28
C GLU A 129 -47.68 -21.07 11.08
N ARG A 130 -47.85 -22.19 10.35
CA ARG A 130 -46.99 -22.61 9.23
C ARG A 130 -46.75 -21.49 8.20
N GLY A 131 -45.60 -20.83 8.25
CA GLY A 131 -45.15 -19.91 7.20
C GLY A 131 -43.76 -19.34 7.45
N ASN A 132 -42.84 -19.57 6.51
CA ASN A 132 -41.54 -18.88 6.48
C ASN A 132 -41.74 -17.43 6.04
N TYR A 133 -41.78 -16.50 6.98
CA TYR A 133 -41.83 -15.05 6.70
C TYR A 133 -40.45 -14.40 6.83
N THR A 134 -40.18 -13.41 5.98
CA THR A 134 -38.97 -12.59 6.04
C THR A 134 -39.22 -11.30 6.83
N TRP A 135 -38.20 -10.71 7.46
CA TRP A 135 -38.29 -9.48 8.28
C TRP A 135 -39.07 -8.32 7.63
N SER A 136 -38.87 -8.11 6.33
CA SER A 136 -39.57 -7.07 5.56
C SER A 136 -41.09 -7.31 5.48
N SER A 137 -41.51 -8.58 5.42
CA SER A 137 -42.92 -8.96 5.37
C SER A 137 -43.64 -8.81 6.72
N LEU A 138 -42.88 -8.81 7.83
CA LEU A 138 -43.41 -8.74 9.20
C LEU A 138 -43.71 -7.30 9.66
N ILE A 139 -42.86 -6.34 9.27
CA ILE A 139 -43.13 -4.91 9.47
C ILE A 139 -44.42 -4.50 8.73
N ALA A 140 -44.68 -5.10 7.57
CA ALA A 140 -45.91 -4.89 6.81
C ALA A 140 -47.14 -5.51 7.49
N ALA A 141 -47.04 -6.72 8.06
CA ALA A 141 -48.14 -7.40 8.74
C ALA A 141 -48.59 -6.70 10.05
N SER A 142 -47.68 -6.02 10.76
CA SER A 142 -48.00 -5.23 11.96
C SER A 142 -48.98 -4.07 11.73
N LYS A 143 -49.22 -3.69 10.46
CA LYS A 143 -50.08 -2.57 10.06
C LYS A 143 -51.52 -2.98 9.72
N THR A 144 -51.84 -4.27 9.70
CA THR A 144 -53.18 -4.77 9.36
C THR A 144 -54.07 -4.96 10.60
N SER A 145 -55.22 -4.31 10.59
CA SER A 145 -56.11 -4.01 11.72
C SER A 145 -57.05 -5.16 12.15
N ALA A 146 -56.53 -6.36 12.38
CA ALA A 146 -57.27 -7.44 13.04
C ALA A 146 -56.47 -7.93 14.27
N ILE A 147 -57.00 -7.68 15.48
CA ILE A 147 -56.29 -7.91 16.74
C ILE A 147 -56.46 -9.37 17.18
N THR A 148 -55.45 -10.20 16.92
CA THR A 148 -55.20 -11.46 17.64
C THR A 148 -54.12 -11.23 18.71
N ASN A 149 -54.07 -12.09 19.74
CA ASN A 149 -53.05 -12.02 20.81
C ASN A 149 -51.61 -12.11 20.24
N THR A 150 -51.45 -12.75 19.09
CA THR A 150 -50.19 -12.86 18.32
C THR A 150 -49.73 -11.51 17.78
N ASN A 151 -50.61 -10.70 17.19
CA ASN A 151 -50.27 -9.37 16.67
C ASN A 151 -49.82 -8.40 17.77
N LYS A 152 -50.39 -8.52 18.98
CA LYS A 152 -49.94 -7.75 20.15
C LYS A 152 -48.51 -8.11 20.57
N LYS A 153 -48.19 -9.42 20.66
CA LYS A 153 -46.84 -9.91 20.98
C LYS A 153 -45.80 -9.50 19.92
N ILE A 154 -46.18 -9.52 18.64
CA ILE A 154 -45.32 -9.05 17.53
C ILE A 154 -45.01 -7.56 17.67
N SER A 155 -46.02 -6.75 18.00
CA SER A 155 -45.83 -5.31 18.24
C SER A 155 -44.92 -5.04 19.45
N GLU A 156 -45.09 -5.78 20.55
CA GLU A 156 -44.23 -5.68 21.74
C GLU A 156 -42.76 -6.04 21.43
N LEU A 157 -42.52 -7.13 20.70
CA LEU A 157 -41.17 -7.52 20.27
C LEU A 157 -40.52 -6.50 19.32
N SER A 158 -41.32 -5.92 18.42
CA SER A 158 -40.85 -4.88 17.49
C SER A 158 -40.40 -3.62 18.24
N GLU A 159 -41.12 -3.22 19.29
CA GLU A 159 -40.75 -2.09 20.13
C GLU A 159 -39.51 -2.37 20.98
N LEU A 160 -39.38 -3.58 21.53
CA LEU A 160 -38.16 -4.01 22.24
C LEU A 160 -36.92 -3.98 21.33
N LEU A 161 -37.05 -4.42 20.07
CA LEU A 161 -35.98 -4.33 19.08
C LEU A 161 -35.62 -2.88 18.76
N ARG A 162 -36.63 -2.02 18.51
CA ARG A 162 -36.43 -0.60 18.24
C ARG A 162 -35.68 0.09 19.37
N ARG A 163 -35.92 -0.33 20.61
CA ARG A 163 -35.19 0.12 21.80
C ARG A 163 -33.81 -0.52 21.93
N ARG A 164 -33.63 -1.78 21.57
CA ARG A 164 -32.34 -2.50 21.67
C ARG A 164 -31.31 -2.00 20.67
N THR A 165 -31.71 -1.70 19.43
CA THR A 165 -30.77 -1.37 18.34
C THR A 165 -29.84 -0.20 18.68
N PRO A 166 -30.32 0.97 19.19
CA PRO A 166 -29.44 2.08 19.55
C PRO A 166 -28.47 1.75 20.70
N TYR A 167 -28.84 0.84 21.61
CA TYR A 167 -27.95 0.36 22.67
C TYR A 167 -26.83 -0.49 22.07
N ASP A 168 -27.17 -1.47 21.22
CA ASP A 168 -26.19 -2.35 20.58
C ASP A 168 -25.24 -1.58 19.64
N GLU A 169 -25.73 -0.53 18.98
CA GLU A 169 -24.88 0.38 18.20
C GLU A 169 -23.84 1.07 19.08
N LYS A 170 -24.23 1.57 20.26
CA LYS A 170 -23.30 2.18 21.23
C LYS A 170 -22.34 1.14 21.82
N VAL A 171 -22.80 -0.06 22.15
CA VAL A 171 -21.93 -1.17 22.58
C VAL A 171 -20.93 -1.54 21.49
N SER A 172 -21.36 -1.59 20.23
CA SER A 172 -20.48 -1.83 19.08
C SER A 172 -19.45 -0.71 18.95
N GLN A 173 -19.86 0.55 19.13
CA GLN A 173 -18.98 1.71 19.07
C GLN A 173 -17.91 1.68 20.18
N ILE A 174 -18.30 1.46 21.43
CA ILE A 174 -17.35 1.32 22.55
C ILE A 174 -16.45 0.11 22.32
N SER A 175 -16.99 -1.02 21.87
CA SER A 175 -16.18 -2.20 21.57
C SER A 175 -15.10 -1.89 20.54
N LYS A 176 -15.45 -1.25 19.42
CA LYS A 176 -14.49 -0.81 18.39
C LYS A 176 -13.51 0.26 18.91
N GLU A 177 -13.91 1.06 19.90
CA GLU A 177 -13.06 2.11 20.49
C GLU A 177 -11.93 1.52 21.34
N TYR A 178 -12.21 0.48 22.10
CA TYR A 178 -11.25 -0.11 23.04
C TYR A 178 -10.68 -1.46 22.61
N GLU A 179 -11.14 -2.02 21.49
CA GLU A 179 -10.60 -3.26 20.94
C GLU A 179 -9.15 -3.07 20.48
N ILE A 180 -8.28 -4.01 20.87
CA ILE A 180 -6.91 -4.13 20.38
C ILE A 180 -6.82 -5.44 19.59
N GLU A 181 -7.07 -5.34 18.29
CA GLU A 181 -6.76 -6.44 17.37
C GLU A 181 -5.26 -6.38 17.02
N LEU A 182 -4.41 -6.81 17.95
CA LEU A 182 -2.98 -7.01 17.71
C LEU A 182 -2.65 -8.47 18.01
N ASP A 183 -2.16 -9.20 17.00
CA ASP A 183 -1.79 -10.62 17.09
C ASP A 183 -0.26 -10.77 17.27
N MET A 184 0.27 -10.08 18.29
CA MET A 184 1.71 -10.03 18.60
C MET A 184 2.07 -10.92 19.81
N ASP A 185 1.41 -12.08 19.93
CA ASP A 185 1.80 -13.08 20.92
C ASP A 185 3.20 -13.64 20.59
N PRO A 186 4.11 -13.84 21.56
CA PRO A 186 5.43 -14.43 21.32
C PRO A 186 5.43 -15.78 20.59
N SER A 187 4.32 -16.51 20.62
CA SER A 187 4.09 -17.77 19.90
C SER A 187 3.56 -17.59 18.47
N SER A 188 3.09 -16.38 18.10
CA SER A 188 2.49 -16.11 16.80
C SER A 188 3.51 -16.09 15.66
N ILE A 189 3.02 -16.31 14.44
CA ILE A 189 3.84 -16.24 13.23
C ILE A 189 4.30 -14.80 13.00
N GLN A 190 3.41 -13.84 13.23
CA GLN A 190 3.63 -12.40 13.07
C GLN A 190 4.75 -11.92 14.00
N TRP A 191 4.77 -12.39 15.25
CA TRP A 191 5.87 -12.10 16.17
C TRP A 191 7.22 -12.57 15.64
N ARG A 192 7.27 -13.80 15.12
CA ARG A 192 8.49 -14.38 14.54
C ARG A 192 8.93 -13.60 13.31
N GLU A 193 8.03 -13.33 12.38
CA GLU A 193 8.31 -12.54 11.18
C GLU A 193 8.82 -11.14 11.52
N MET A 194 8.22 -10.51 12.53
CA MET A 194 8.62 -9.19 12.98
C MET A 194 10.00 -9.18 13.63
N THR A 195 10.27 -10.16 14.50
CA THR A 195 11.58 -10.36 15.13
C THR A 195 12.66 -10.57 14.08
N GLU A 196 12.39 -11.42 13.08
CA GLU A 196 13.31 -11.67 11.97
C GLU A 196 13.53 -10.42 11.12
N THR A 197 12.48 -9.64 10.85
CA THR A 197 12.60 -8.37 10.11
C THR A 197 13.50 -7.38 10.86
N LEU A 198 13.31 -7.21 12.16
CA LEU A 198 14.16 -6.32 12.96
C LEU A 198 15.62 -6.80 13.00
N ARG A 199 15.85 -8.11 13.10
CA ARG A 199 17.21 -8.69 13.00
C ARG A 199 17.85 -8.39 11.65
N LEU A 200 17.13 -8.64 10.54
CA LEU A 200 17.61 -8.39 9.18
C LEU A 200 18.04 -6.94 8.94
N LEU A 201 17.26 -6.00 9.48
CA LEU A 201 17.49 -4.56 9.32
C LEU A 201 18.59 -4.07 10.27
N ARG A 202 18.64 -4.58 11.51
CA ARG A 202 19.69 -4.24 12.49
C ARG A 202 21.08 -4.69 12.04
N ASP A 203 21.13 -5.85 11.38
CA ASP A 203 22.35 -6.42 10.83
C ASP A 203 22.92 -5.62 9.66
N ARG A 204 22.09 -4.82 8.96
CA ARG A 204 22.48 -4.01 7.77
C ARG A 204 23.20 -4.82 6.69
N ASN A 205 22.92 -6.12 6.58
CA ASN A 205 23.50 -7.04 5.58
C ASN A 205 22.43 -7.63 4.64
N THR A 206 21.38 -6.85 4.42
CA THR A 206 20.27 -7.21 3.53
C THR A 206 20.21 -6.23 2.38
N ILE A 207 20.27 -6.73 1.15
CA ILE A 207 19.94 -5.95 -0.06
C ILE A 207 18.42 -5.82 -0.10
N LEU A 208 17.94 -4.59 -0.03
CA LEU A 208 16.52 -4.26 0.00
C LEU A 208 16.13 -3.72 -1.38
N PHE A 209 15.21 -4.40 -2.04
CA PHE A 209 14.70 -4.07 -3.36
C PHE A 209 13.25 -3.60 -3.23
N SER A 210 13.05 -2.30 -3.08
CA SER A 210 11.72 -1.70 -2.97
C SER A 210 11.10 -1.51 -4.34
N ILE A 211 9.83 -1.84 -4.48
CA ILE A 211 9.06 -1.63 -5.70
C ILE A 211 7.68 -1.04 -5.40
N ASP A 212 7.23 -0.18 -6.31
CA ASP A 212 5.86 0.32 -6.38
C ASP A 212 5.44 0.43 -7.86
N ILE A 213 4.20 0.06 -8.19
CA ILE A 213 3.69 0.07 -9.57
C ILE A 213 2.36 0.82 -9.62
N GLU A 214 2.32 1.86 -10.44
CA GLU A 214 1.08 2.56 -10.77
C GLU A 214 0.44 1.96 -12.02
N ALA A 215 -0.88 1.82 -11.95
CA ALA A 215 -1.71 1.27 -13.01
C ALA A 215 -2.76 2.28 -13.47
N TYR A 216 -3.19 2.16 -14.72
CA TYR A 216 -4.15 3.07 -15.28
C TYR A 216 -5.56 2.87 -14.68
N GLU A 217 -6.12 3.93 -14.09
CA GLU A 217 -7.36 3.86 -13.30
C GLU A 217 -8.60 3.38 -14.06
N VAL A 218 -8.63 3.58 -15.39
CA VAL A 218 -9.73 3.10 -16.26
C VAL A 218 -9.55 1.64 -16.63
N MET A 219 -8.31 1.18 -16.72
CA MET A 219 -7.97 -0.18 -17.11
C MET A 219 -6.71 -0.61 -16.39
N ASN A 220 -6.91 -1.16 -15.19
CA ASN A 220 -5.82 -1.54 -14.30
C ASN A 220 -4.79 -2.44 -14.99
N SER A 221 -5.14 -3.21 -16.03
CA SER A 221 -4.19 -4.04 -16.79
C SER A 221 -3.03 -3.31 -17.47
N VAL A 222 -3.08 -1.98 -17.56
CA VAL A 222 -2.05 -1.14 -18.17
C VAL A 222 -1.21 -0.51 -17.08
N ILE A 223 0.08 -0.87 -17.03
CA ILE A 223 1.05 -0.25 -16.12
C ILE A 223 1.44 1.12 -16.71
N THR A 224 1.40 2.16 -15.89
CA THR A 224 1.76 3.53 -16.29
C THR A 224 3.15 3.92 -15.80
N GLU A 225 3.54 3.45 -14.62
CA GLU A 225 4.81 3.78 -13.97
C GLU A 225 5.32 2.60 -13.15
N ILE A 226 6.63 2.47 -13.06
CA ILE A 226 7.30 1.46 -12.22
C ILE A 226 8.39 2.18 -11.44
N GLY A 227 8.27 2.19 -10.13
CA GLY A 227 9.27 2.71 -9.21
C GLY A 227 10.09 1.62 -8.58
N ILE A 228 11.40 1.78 -8.56
CA ILE A 228 12.33 0.87 -7.90
C ILE A 228 13.28 1.70 -7.04
N CYS A 229 13.47 1.29 -5.79
CA CYS A 229 14.48 1.87 -4.91
C CYS A 229 15.28 0.76 -4.24
N ILE A 230 16.61 0.82 -4.33
CA ILE A 230 17.49 -0.23 -3.86
C ILE A 230 18.42 0.33 -2.80
N TYR A 231 18.45 -0.35 -1.64
CA TYR A 231 19.50 -0.20 -0.65
C TYR A 231 20.44 -1.40 -0.74
N ASP A 232 21.71 -1.12 -0.98
CA ASP A 232 22.75 -2.13 -1.04
C ASP A 232 23.76 -1.92 0.10
N PRO A 233 23.89 -2.87 1.06
CA PRO A 233 24.91 -2.82 2.09
C PRO A 233 26.32 -2.58 1.55
N ARG A 234 26.66 -3.07 0.37
CA ARG A 234 28.00 -2.95 -0.22
C ARG A 234 28.43 -1.50 -0.43
N GLU A 235 27.47 -0.62 -0.69
CA GLU A 235 27.67 0.82 -0.91
C GLU A 235 27.52 1.63 0.38
N ASN A 236 27.09 0.99 1.47
CA ASN A 236 26.53 1.66 2.66
C ASN A 236 27.24 1.32 3.97
N GLN A 237 28.40 0.65 3.92
CA GLN A 237 29.11 0.22 5.13
C GLN A 237 29.57 1.38 6.01
N ASN A 238 30.01 2.48 5.40
CA ASN A 238 30.66 3.60 6.09
C ASN A 238 29.97 4.95 5.83
N THR A 239 28.71 4.94 5.39
CA THR A 239 27.95 6.16 5.11
C THR A 239 27.10 6.54 6.34
N LEU A 240 27.12 7.81 6.73
CA LEU A 240 26.21 8.30 7.78
C LEU A 240 24.75 8.30 7.29
N THR A 241 24.56 8.74 6.06
CA THR A 241 23.28 8.74 5.37
C THR A 241 23.28 7.62 4.33
N PRO A 242 22.30 6.70 4.36
CA PRO A 242 22.22 5.64 3.37
C PRO A 242 22.10 6.20 1.94
N LEU A 243 22.89 5.63 1.04
CA LEU A 243 22.79 5.78 -0.40
C LEU A 243 21.74 4.80 -0.93
N TYR A 244 20.89 5.32 -1.81
CA TYR A 244 19.84 4.57 -2.48
C TYR A 244 20.00 4.70 -3.99
N ARG A 245 19.77 3.61 -4.71
CA ARG A 245 19.67 3.62 -6.18
C ARG A 245 18.21 3.59 -6.56
N THR A 246 17.74 4.67 -7.17
CA THR A 246 16.33 4.88 -7.48
C THR A 246 16.11 4.96 -8.97
N PHE A 247 15.11 4.23 -9.46
CA PHE A 247 14.71 4.19 -10.85
C PHE A 247 13.21 4.45 -10.92
N HIS A 248 12.82 5.35 -11.82
CA HIS A 248 11.43 5.58 -12.14
C HIS A 248 11.24 5.36 -13.64
N LEU A 249 10.57 4.28 -14.02
CA LEU A 249 10.38 3.87 -15.40
C LEU A 249 8.95 4.18 -15.84
N CYS A 250 8.80 4.79 -17.02
CA CYS A 250 7.50 5.07 -17.63
C CYS A 250 7.45 4.39 -19.00
N PRO A 251 6.67 3.31 -19.18
CA PRO A 251 6.53 2.67 -20.49
C PRO A 251 6.00 3.68 -21.53
N SER A 252 6.70 3.78 -22.65
CA SER A 252 6.39 4.77 -23.70
C SER A 252 4.97 4.63 -24.27
N GLU A 253 4.46 3.41 -24.31
CA GLU A 253 3.17 3.02 -24.86
C GLU A 253 2.00 3.48 -23.98
N SER A 254 2.22 3.54 -22.66
CA SER A 254 1.23 3.99 -21.66
C SER A 254 1.51 5.40 -21.14
N LEU A 255 2.42 6.15 -21.77
CA LEU A 255 2.80 7.49 -21.32
C LEU A 255 1.59 8.45 -21.27
N ASP A 256 0.71 8.35 -22.27
CA ASP A 256 -0.53 9.13 -22.40
C ASP A 256 -1.70 8.61 -21.52
N CYS A 257 -1.54 7.47 -20.84
CA CYS A 257 -2.49 6.97 -19.86
C CYS A 257 -2.27 7.70 -18.52
N LEU A 258 -3.11 8.68 -18.23
CA LEU A 258 -3.00 9.55 -17.05
C LEU A 258 -4.10 9.24 -16.04
N ASN A 259 -3.73 9.11 -14.77
CA ASN A 259 -4.69 8.99 -13.66
C ASN A 259 -5.10 10.39 -13.21
N LEU A 260 -6.39 10.69 -13.24
CA LEU A 260 -6.93 12.03 -12.90
C LEU A 260 -8.20 11.97 -12.05
N ASN A 261 -8.88 10.82 -11.98
CA ASN A 261 -10.19 10.71 -11.34
C ASN A 261 -10.10 10.34 -9.86
N TYR A 262 -9.18 9.45 -9.48
CA TYR A 262 -9.10 8.92 -8.10
C TYR A 262 -7.84 9.32 -7.34
N VAL A 263 -6.75 9.54 -8.06
CA VAL A 263 -5.44 9.89 -7.51
C VAL A 263 -4.83 11.07 -8.28
N PRO A 264 -4.12 11.99 -7.61
CA PRO A 264 -3.40 13.06 -8.27
C PRO A 264 -2.39 12.54 -9.30
N GLU A 265 -2.23 13.25 -10.41
CA GLU A 265 -1.19 12.92 -11.41
C GLU A 265 0.13 13.54 -10.98
N HIS A 266 1.07 12.68 -10.55
CA HIS A 266 2.41 13.07 -10.12
C HIS A 266 3.52 12.34 -10.88
N LYS A 267 3.20 11.72 -12.03
CA LYS A 267 4.14 10.97 -12.90
C LYS A 267 5.40 11.75 -13.24
N LYS A 268 5.26 13.06 -13.40
CA LYS A 268 6.35 13.95 -13.81
C LYS A 268 7.16 14.51 -12.65
N ASN A 269 6.77 14.23 -11.40
CA ASN A 269 7.33 14.83 -10.20
C ASN A 269 8.24 13.85 -9.46
N PHE A 270 9.17 13.19 -10.16
CA PHE A 270 10.14 12.31 -9.54
C PHE A 270 11.20 13.15 -8.81
N LEU A 271 11.29 12.98 -7.48
CA LEU A 271 12.06 13.88 -6.62
C LEU A 271 13.54 13.53 -6.51
N VAL A 272 13.89 12.26 -6.71
CA VAL A 272 15.21 11.69 -6.42
C VAL A 272 15.98 11.29 -7.68
N GLY A 273 15.61 11.87 -8.83
CA GLY A 273 16.30 11.64 -10.09
C GLY A 273 15.51 12.11 -11.30
N GLU A 274 15.66 11.40 -12.41
CA GLU A 274 14.98 11.67 -13.67
C GLU A 274 14.14 10.44 -14.07
N SER A 275 12.90 10.66 -14.52
CA SER A 275 12.05 9.57 -15.00
C SER A 275 12.55 9.05 -16.34
N GLN A 276 12.66 7.73 -16.50
CA GLN A 276 13.15 7.08 -17.71
C GLN A 276 11.96 6.59 -18.55
N VAL A 277 11.78 7.17 -19.73
CA VAL A 277 10.82 6.72 -20.73
C VAL A 277 11.51 5.73 -21.65
N LEU A 278 11.02 4.49 -21.62
CA LEU A 278 11.53 3.35 -22.38
C LEU A 278 10.35 2.59 -22.99
N PRO A 279 10.53 1.91 -24.13
CA PRO A 279 9.56 0.91 -24.60
C PRO A 279 9.30 -0.14 -23.52
N LEU A 280 8.07 -0.64 -23.40
CA LEU A 280 7.71 -1.61 -22.35
C LEU A 280 8.62 -2.83 -22.34
N VAL A 281 8.98 -3.33 -23.53
CA VAL A 281 9.94 -4.43 -23.71
C VAL A 281 11.28 -4.13 -23.05
N GLN A 282 11.79 -2.90 -23.22
CA GLN A 282 13.04 -2.45 -22.63
C GLN A 282 12.89 -2.24 -21.12
N CYS A 283 11.74 -1.76 -20.64
CA CYS A 283 11.45 -1.74 -19.20
C CYS A 283 11.52 -3.14 -18.59
N VAL A 284 10.94 -4.14 -19.25
CA VAL A 284 10.98 -5.54 -18.78
C VAL A 284 12.41 -6.06 -18.71
N ASP A 285 13.21 -5.86 -19.76
CA ASP A 285 14.62 -6.29 -19.80
C ASP A 285 15.47 -5.53 -18.75
N PHE A 286 15.16 -4.24 -18.53
CA PHE A 286 15.81 -3.40 -17.52
C PHE A 286 15.58 -3.95 -16.11
N ILE A 287 14.31 -4.18 -15.75
CA ILE A 287 13.89 -4.70 -14.44
C ILE A 287 14.43 -6.12 -14.25
N GLN A 288 14.38 -6.98 -15.27
CA GLN A 288 14.92 -8.33 -15.19
C GLN A 288 16.44 -8.31 -14.93
N GLY A 289 17.17 -7.38 -15.55
CA GLY A 289 18.59 -7.14 -15.27
C GLY A 289 18.84 -6.77 -13.80
N LEU A 290 18.04 -5.85 -13.23
CA LEU A 290 18.11 -5.49 -11.81
C LEU A 290 17.80 -6.69 -10.90
N VAL A 291 16.73 -7.45 -11.20
CA VAL A 291 16.37 -8.66 -10.44
C VAL A 291 17.50 -9.69 -10.49
N ASN A 292 18.11 -9.91 -11.66
CA ASN A 292 19.23 -10.84 -11.82
C ASN A 292 20.48 -10.39 -11.06
N TYR A 293 20.72 -9.08 -10.97
CA TYR A 293 21.88 -8.54 -10.25
C TYR A 293 21.67 -8.52 -8.72
N TYR A 294 20.51 -8.06 -8.25
CA TYR A 294 20.25 -7.78 -6.84
C TYR A 294 19.42 -8.83 -6.10
N LEU A 295 18.67 -9.70 -6.79
CA LEU A 295 17.80 -10.68 -6.13
C LEU A 295 18.26 -12.12 -6.33
N ARG A 296 19.06 -12.41 -7.37
CA ARG A 296 19.70 -13.71 -7.56
C ARG A 296 21.09 -13.70 -6.91
N GLN A 297 21.46 -14.81 -6.28
CA GLN A 297 22.81 -14.95 -5.72
C GLN A 297 23.82 -15.10 -6.86
N GLY A 298 24.94 -14.39 -6.73
CA GLY A 298 26.00 -14.42 -7.74
C GLY A 298 26.89 -15.66 -7.62
N SER A 299 27.29 -16.03 -6.40
CA SER A 299 28.17 -17.17 -6.11
C SER A 299 27.83 -17.79 -4.75
N ASP A 300 28.33 -18.99 -4.46
CA ASP A 300 28.12 -19.66 -3.16
C ASP A 300 28.72 -18.89 -1.95
N ASP A 301 29.62 -17.94 -2.22
CA ASP A 301 30.25 -17.05 -1.24
C ASP A 301 29.39 -15.82 -0.86
N ASP A 302 28.24 -15.64 -1.52
CA ASP A 302 27.35 -14.49 -1.34
C ASP A 302 26.58 -14.57 -0.01
N LYS A 303 27.09 -13.84 1.00
CA LYS A 303 26.53 -13.81 2.37
C LYS A 303 25.43 -12.78 2.57
N TYR A 304 25.02 -12.04 1.54
CA TYR A 304 23.98 -11.02 1.69
C TYR A 304 22.59 -11.66 1.71
N THR A 305 21.75 -11.21 2.63
CA THR A 305 20.32 -11.53 2.55
C THR A 305 19.66 -10.62 1.52
N ARG A 306 18.54 -11.06 0.95
CA ARG A 306 17.82 -10.33 -0.09
C ARG A 306 16.37 -10.19 0.31
N ALA A 307 15.79 -9.02 0.11
CA ALA A 307 14.38 -8.79 0.37
C ALA A 307 13.74 -7.90 -0.69
N ILE A 308 12.52 -8.25 -1.11
CA ILE A 308 11.65 -7.36 -1.87
C ILE A 308 10.79 -6.60 -0.86
N VAL A 309 10.72 -5.28 -1.03
CA VAL A 309 10.00 -4.37 -0.14
C VAL A 309 8.88 -3.70 -0.90
N GLY A 310 7.74 -3.48 -0.25
CA GLY A 310 6.62 -2.77 -0.84
C GLY A 310 5.64 -2.27 0.23
N HIS A 311 4.57 -1.60 -0.21
CA HIS A 311 3.49 -1.15 0.66
C HIS A 311 2.17 -1.71 0.15
N GLY A 312 1.78 -2.90 0.63
CA GLY A 312 0.77 -3.71 -0.06
C GLY A 312 1.36 -4.52 -1.23
N ILE A 313 2.56 -5.06 -1.06
CA ILE A 313 3.44 -5.59 -2.12
C ILE A 313 2.81 -6.68 -3.02
N ALA A 314 1.77 -7.36 -2.53
CA ALA A 314 1.12 -8.43 -3.25
C ALA A 314 0.54 -7.98 -4.62
N SER A 315 0.09 -6.74 -4.75
CA SER A 315 -0.34 -6.19 -6.05
C SER A 315 0.81 -6.02 -7.01
N ASP A 316 1.92 -5.45 -6.55
CA ASP A 316 3.10 -5.17 -7.37
C ASP A 316 3.74 -6.46 -7.90
N LEU A 317 3.80 -7.50 -7.07
CA LEU A 317 4.29 -8.81 -7.50
C LEU A 317 3.43 -9.42 -8.60
N ARG A 318 2.09 -9.27 -8.52
CA ARG A 318 1.19 -9.71 -9.60
C ARG A 318 1.39 -8.91 -10.87
N TRP A 319 1.68 -7.61 -10.78
CA TRP A 319 1.98 -6.78 -11.94
C TRP A 319 3.26 -7.20 -12.63
N LEU A 320 4.34 -7.41 -11.86
CA LEU A 320 5.61 -7.92 -12.37
C LEU A 320 5.46 -9.26 -13.09
N GLU A 321 4.73 -10.20 -12.49
CA GLU A 321 4.46 -11.51 -13.11
C GLU A 321 3.71 -11.37 -14.44
N ARG A 322 2.74 -10.45 -14.52
CA ARG A 322 1.96 -10.19 -15.74
C ARG A 322 2.77 -9.60 -16.89
N ILE A 323 3.82 -8.84 -16.58
CA ILE A 323 4.80 -8.38 -17.58
C ILE A 323 5.99 -9.33 -17.69
N PHE A 324 5.83 -10.56 -17.18
CA PHE A 324 6.73 -11.70 -17.36
C PHE A 324 8.11 -11.55 -16.68
N ILE A 325 8.22 -10.72 -15.64
CA ILE A 325 9.43 -10.64 -14.81
C ILE A 325 9.55 -11.90 -13.96
N LYS A 326 10.68 -12.59 -14.08
CA LYS A 326 10.97 -13.83 -13.37
C LYS A 326 11.69 -13.52 -12.06
N LEU A 327 10.89 -13.32 -11.01
CA LEU A 327 11.38 -13.20 -9.65
C LEU A 327 11.93 -14.54 -9.13
N PRO A 328 12.95 -14.54 -8.25
CA PRO A 328 13.38 -15.74 -7.56
C PRO A 328 12.28 -16.27 -6.63
N SER A 329 12.31 -17.57 -6.31
CA SER A 329 11.32 -18.16 -5.40
C SER A 329 11.33 -17.47 -4.04
N THR A 330 10.17 -16.95 -3.65
CA THR A 330 9.92 -16.29 -2.37
C THR A 330 9.28 -17.23 -1.34
N SER A 331 8.89 -18.45 -1.75
CA SER A 331 8.22 -19.45 -0.91
C SER A 331 9.03 -20.74 -0.74
N GLY A 332 8.86 -21.40 0.41
CA GLY A 332 9.49 -22.68 0.74
C GLY A 332 10.79 -22.60 1.55
N LYS A 333 11.30 -23.76 2.00
CA LYS A 333 12.54 -23.89 2.81
C LYS A 333 13.80 -23.40 2.08
N SER A 334 13.74 -23.30 0.76
CA SER A 334 14.81 -22.78 -0.11
C SER A 334 14.58 -21.33 -0.53
N SER A 335 13.58 -20.63 0.02
CA SER A 335 13.34 -19.21 -0.27
C SER A 335 14.53 -18.38 0.21
N ARG A 336 15.29 -17.85 -0.75
CA ARG A 336 16.48 -17.02 -0.52
C ARG A 336 16.15 -15.53 -0.52
N VAL A 337 14.91 -15.15 -0.84
CA VAL A 337 14.45 -13.76 -0.90
C VAL A 337 13.22 -13.57 -0.02
N ARG A 338 13.33 -12.63 0.93
CA ARG A 338 12.27 -12.27 1.87
C ARG A 338 11.28 -11.28 1.24
N LEU A 339 10.03 -11.31 1.67
CA LEU A 339 9.04 -10.28 1.34
C LEU A 339 8.80 -9.42 2.58
N LEU A 340 8.99 -8.12 2.46
CA LEU A 340 8.80 -7.15 3.55
C LEU A 340 7.73 -6.16 3.14
N ASP A 341 6.50 -6.37 3.61
CA ASP A 341 5.39 -5.46 3.37
C ASP A 341 5.28 -4.43 4.50
N THR A 342 5.54 -3.18 4.18
CA THR A 342 5.54 -2.08 5.16
C THR A 342 4.16 -1.78 5.71
N ALA A 343 3.08 -2.04 4.95
CA ALA A 343 1.72 -1.89 5.43
C ALA A 343 1.41 -2.95 6.50
N SER A 344 1.83 -4.20 6.26
CA SER A 344 1.69 -5.30 7.25
C SER A 344 2.55 -5.05 8.49
N ILE A 345 3.78 -4.56 8.33
CA ILE A 345 4.65 -4.21 9.47
C ILE A 345 4.03 -3.10 10.32
N CYS A 346 3.45 -2.06 9.70
CA CYS A 346 2.71 -1.02 10.43
C CYS A 346 1.52 -1.61 11.20
N GLN A 347 0.76 -2.51 10.57
CA GLN A 347 -0.36 -3.19 11.24
C GLN A 347 0.11 -4.04 12.43
N ASN A 348 1.25 -4.72 12.32
CA ASN A 348 1.84 -5.50 13.41
C ASN A 348 2.25 -4.61 14.60
N PHE A 349 2.69 -3.38 14.36
CA PHE A 349 3.03 -2.45 15.45
C PHE A 349 1.81 -1.76 16.06
N TYR A 350 0.82 -1.37 15.25
CA TYR A 350 -0.19 -0.39 15.65
C TYR A 350 -1.64 -0.92 15.64
N GLY A 351 -1.86 -2.11 15.10
CA GLY A 351 -3.15 -2.80 15.04
C GLY A 351 -3.73 -2.87 13.64
N LYS A 352 -4.78 -3.68 13.50
CA LYS A 352 -5.51 -3.80 12.23
C LYS A 352 -6.08 -2.45 11.78
N GLY A 353 -5.98 -2.18 10.48
CA GLY A 353 -6.44 -0.97 9.83
C GLY A 353 -5.66 -0.73 8.54
N ALA A 354 -6.29 -0.06 7.57
CA ALA A 354 -5.59 0.36 6.37
C ALA A 354 -4.59 1.47 6.76
N PHE A 355 -3.30 1.16 6.67
CA PHE A 355 -2.23 2.15 6.66
C PHE A 355 -1.96 2.45 5.20
N SER A 356 -2.33 3.64 4.74
CA SER A 356 -1.78 4.16 3.48
C SER A 356 -0.33 4.58 3.69
N LEU A 357 0.43 4.64 2.60
CA LEU A 357 1.83 5.07 2.64
C LEU A 357 1.93 6.47 3.26
N ALA A 358 1.08 7.41 2.85
CA ALA A 358 0.99 8.76 3.43
C ALA A 358 0.81 8.75 4.96
N LYS A 359 -0.14 7.93 5.45
CA LYS A 359 -0.43 7.83 6.89
C LYS A 359 0.75 7.25 7.65
N ALA A 360 1.42 6.25 7.09
CA ALA A 360 2.61 5.64 7.69
C ALA A 360 3.80 6.60 7.70
N LEU A 361 4.06 7.33 6.62
CA LEU A 361 5.13 8.34 6.55
C LEU A 361 4.89 9.47 7.56
N ARG A 362 3.66 9.99 7.63
CA ARG A 362 3.26 11.02 8.60
C ARG A 362 3.39 10.52 10.04
N LEU A 363 3.12 9.24 10.30
CA LEU A 363 3.25 8.67 11.65
C LEU A 363 4.70 8.66 12.12
N HIS A 364 5.62 8.37 11.21
CA HIS A 364 7.06 8.25 11.48
C HIS A 364 7.84 9.54 11.19
N ASP A 365 7.12 10.66 11.05
CA ASP A 365 7.67 11.99 10.80
C ASP A 365 8.65 12.03 9.61
N ILE A 366 8.34 11.27 8.54
CA ILE A 366 9.08 11.30 7.28
C ILE A 366 8.44 12.35 6.36
N PRO A 367 9.14 13.45 6.04
CA PRO A 367 8.66 14.44 5.10
C PRO A 367 8.46 13.80 3.72
N HIS A 368 7.31 14.04 3.12
CA HIS A 368 6.96 13.48 1.82
C HIS A 368 6.13 14.45 0.99
N SER A 369 6.21 14.30 -0.32
CA SER A 369 5.47 15.05 -1.33
C SER A 369 5.41 14.22 -2.60
N TYR A 370 4.42 14.51 -3.46
CA TYR A 370 4.24 13.83 -4.75
C TYR A 370 4.14 12.30 -4.62
N LEU A 371 3.31 11.81 -3.70
CA LEU A 371 2.86 10.41 -3.67
C LEU A 371 2.04 10.11 -4.94
N HIS A 372 1.89 8.85 -5.34
CA HIS A 372 1.39 8.46 -6.68
C HIS A 372 2.34 8.83 -7.82
N ASN A 373 3.61 9.01 -7.49
CA ASN A 373 4.73 8.83 -8.40
C ASN A 373 5.42 7.55 -7.96
N ALA A 374 5.39 6.51 -8.79
CA ALA A 374 5.84 5.19 -8.37
C ALA A 374 7.30 5.20 -7.88
N GLY A 375 8.17 6.00 -8.51
CA GLY A 375 9.56 6.17 -8.11
C GLY A 375 9.72 6.76 -6.70
N ASN A 376 8.97 7.81 -6.40
CA ASN A 376 8.94 8.41 -5.06
C ASN A 376 8.37 7.42 -4.04
N ASP A 377 7.31 6.70 -4.38
CA ASP A 377 6.63 5.78 -3.46
C ASP A 377 7.51 4.58 -3.12
N ALA A 378 8.25 4.03 -4.09
CA ALA A 378 9.27 3.01 -3.84
C ALA A 378 10.40 3.54 -2.92
N TYR A 379 10.82 4.79 -3.11
CA TYR A 379 11.84 5.45 -2.29
C TYR A 379 11.38 5.69 -0.85
N TYR A 380 10.19 6.27 -0.68
CA TYR A 380 9.59 6.52 0.63
C TYR A 380 9.26 5.22 1.36
N THR A 381 8.82 4.18 0.66
CA THR A 381 8.58 2.85 1.24
C THR A 381 9.84 2.27 1.85
N LEU A 382 10.98 2.41 1.17
CA LEU A 382 12.25 1.91 1.69
C LEU A 382 12.74 2.72 2.90
N GLN A 383 12.62 4.04 2.83
CA GLN A 383 12.89 4.91 3.99
C GLN A 383 12.00 4.57 5.18
N LEU A 384 10.70 4.37 4.94
CA LEU A 384 9.74 3.99 5.95
C LEU A 384 10.16 2.69 6.63
N LEU A 385 10.49 1.66 5.84
CA LEU A 385 10.99 0.39 6.37
C LEU A 385 12.19 0.60 7.30
N MET A 386 13.23 1.29 6.82
CA MET A 386 14.44 1.51 7.61
C MET A 386 14.18 2.34 8.87
N ASN A 387 13.32 3.36 8.79
CA ASN A 387 13.01 4.24 9.91
C ASN A 387 12.16 3.52 10.97
N MET A 388 11.07 2.85 10.55
CA MET A 388 10.14 2.21 11.49
C MET A 388 10.71 0.95 12.14
N THR A 389 11.76 0.34 11.58
CA THR A 389 12.45 -0.83 12.14
C THR A 389 13.71 -0.47 12.94
N ASP A 390 14.08 0.81 13.02
CA ASP A 390 15.18 1.28 13.85
C ASP A 390 14.77 1.35 15.32
N ILE A 391 15.14 0.30 16.07
CA ILE A 391 14.84 0.15 17.51
C ILE A 391 15.19 1.41 18.30
N ASP A 392 16.36 2.00 18.05
CA ASP A 392 16.85 3.12 18.86
C ASP A 392 15.96 4.36 18.62
N LYS A 393 15.53 4.59 17.37
CA LYS A 393 14.56 5.65 17.04
C LYS A 393 13.17 5.36 17.61
N ARG A 394 12.69 4.12 17.55
CA ARG A 394 11.37 3.74 18.09
C ARG A 394 11.29 4.06 19.59
N GLU A 395 12.35 3.76 20.32
CA GLU A 395 12.45 4.06 21.75
C GLU A 395 12.54 5.56 22.02
N ALA A 396 13.42 6.27 21.30
CA ALA A 396 13.62 7.71 21.48
C ALA A 396 12.36 8.54 21.16
N LEU A 397 11.62 8.18 20.12
CA LEU A 397 10.42 8.88 19.67
C LEU A 397 9.13 8.36 20.32
N GLY A 398 9.24 7.33 21.18
CA GLY A 398 8.09 6.76 21.88
C GLY A 398 7.05 6.15 20.95
N TRP A 399 7.45 5.66 19.77
CA TRP A 399 6.52 5.03 18.82
C TRP A 399 5.88 3.75 19.36
N ASP A 400 6.46 3.16 20.39
CA ASP A 400 5.90 2.00 21.09
C ASP A 400 4.90 2.39 22.20
N ASN A 401 4.54 3.67 22.33
CA ASN A 401 3.42 4.11 23.15
C ASN A 401 2.11 3.92 22.39
N ILE A 402 1.63 2.67 22.37
CA ILE A 402 0.50 2.23 21.56
C ILE A 402 -0.78 3.02 21.85
N SER A 403 -1.05 3.34 23.12
CA SER A 403 -2.22 4.16 23.51
C SER A 403 -2.17 5.55 22.89
N ALA A 404 -1.00 6.22 22.97
CA ALA A 404 -0.82 7.55 22.40
C ALA A 404 -0.93 7.52 20.86
N ILE A 405 -0.30 6.54 20.22
CA ILE A 405 -0.35 6.37 18.76
C ILE A 405 -1.78 6.08 18.29
N ARG A 406 -2.53 5.19 18.95
CA ARG A 406 -3.94 4.94 18.60
C ARG A 406 -4.79 6.20 18.73
N LYS A 407 -4.62 6.96 19.81
CA LYS A 407 -5.33 8.24 19.98
C LYS A 407 -5.01 9.22 18.86
N LYS A 408 -3.75 9.28 18.42
CA LYS A 408 -3.28 10.08 17.27
C LYS A 408 -3.94 9.61 15.96
N LEU A 409 -3.92 8.30 15.68
CA LEU A 409 -4.50 7.73 14.45
C LEU A 409 -6.03 7.92 14.37
N ARG A 410 -6.74 7.71 15.48
CA ARG A 410 -8.20 7.96 15.55
C ARG A 410 -8.55 9.43 15.32
N ARG A 411 -7.73 10.34 15.85
CA ARG A 411 -7.92 11.77 15.61
C ARG A 411 -7.80 12.08 14.12
N TRP A 412 -6.78 11.53 13.45
CA TRP A 412 -6.62 11.68 12.00
C TRP A 412 -7.79 11.11 11.23
N GLU A 413 -8.28 9.92 11.55
CA GLU A 413 -9.45 9.35 10.89
C GLU A 413 -10.70 10.24 11.02
N LYS A 414 -10.89 10.89 12.18
CA LYS A 414 -11.98 11.87 12.40
C LYS A 414 -11.77 13.16 11.60
N ASP A 415 -10.52 13.59 11.41
CA ASP A 415 -10.21 14.81 10.67
C ASP A 415 -10.28 14.58 9.15
N ASP A 416 -9.81 13.43 8.68
CA ASP A 416 -9.81 13.03 7.27
C ASP A 416 -11.25 12.77 6.77
N SER A 417 -12.08 12.11 7.59
CA SER A 417 -13.50 11.91 7.28
C SER A 417 -14.28 13.21 7.14
N LYS A 418 -13.92 14.26 7.90
CA LYS A 418 -14.49 15.61 7.74
C LYS A 418 -14.01 16.30 6.47
N CYS A 419 -12.75 16.11 6.08
CA CYS A 419 -12.23 16.70 4.84
C CYS A 419 -12.88 16.09 3.59
N LEU A 420 -13.19 14.78 3.62
CA LEU A 420 -13.92 14.11 2.53
C LEU A 420 -15.36 14.59 2.35
N THR A 421 -15.98 15.19 3.37
CA THR A 421 -17.31 15.82 3.25
C THR A 421 -17.30 17.21 2.59
N TYR A 422 -16.12 17.78 2.32
CA TYR A 422 -15.99 19.08 1.63
C TYR A 422 -15.73 18.98 0.13
N THR A 423 -15.57 17.77 -0.42
CA THR A 423 -15.45 17.55 -1.88
C THR A 423 -16.81 17.22 -2.50
N ASP A 424 -17.80 18.09 -2.28
CA ASP A 424 -19.01 18.11 -3.11
C ASP A 424 -18.76 19.01 -4.33
N GLY A 425 -18.46 18.39 -5.46
CA GLY A 425 -19.02 18.81 -6.75
C GLY A 425 -18.44 20.01 -7.50
N THR A 426 -17.32 20.62 -7.12
CA THR A 426 -16.68 21.64 -7.99
C THR A 426 -15.52 21.04 -8.77
N PRO A 427 -15.60 20.98 -10.12
CA PRO A 427 -14.45 20.63 -10.96
C PRO A 427 -13.30 21.58 -10.67
N TYR A 428 -12.08 21.04 -10.66
CA TYR A 428 -10.83 21.77 -10.56
C TYR A 428 -10.71 22.73 -11.77
N ASP A 429 -11.19 23.96 -11.63
CA ASP A 429 -11.20 24.99 -12.67
C ASP A 429 -9.83 25.69 -12.72
N GLY A 430 -8.81 24.91 -13.07
CA GLY A 430 -7.41 25.34 -13.19
C GLY A 430 -7.04 25.73 -14.62
N LEU A 431 -7.79 26.61 -15.27
CA LEU A 431 -7.37 27.25 -16.54
C LEU A 431 -7.70 28.75 -16.52
N SER A 432 -6.73 29.53 -16.02
CA SER A 432 -6.69 30.97 -16.27
C SER A 432 -6.58 31.20 -17.77
N LYS A 433 -7.65 31.75 -18.35
CA LYS A 433 -7.70 32.26 -19.72
C LYS A 433 -6.59 33.30 -19.93
N ARG A 434 -5.68 33.04 -20.88
CA ARG A 434 -5.00 34.10 -21.63
C ARG A 434 -5.24 33.89 -23.12
N GLY A 435 -5.58 35.01 -23.76
CA GLY A 435 -6.24 35.13 -25.05
C GLY A 435 -5.46 34.64 -26.26
N GLY A 436 -6.22 34.43 -27.34
CA GLY A 436 -5.75 33.85 -28.59
C GLY A 436 -5.16 34.85 -29.58
N SER A 437 -4.70 34.29 -30.69
CA SER A 437 -4.88 34.84 -32.04
C SER A 437 -4.76 33.69 -33.04
N GLY A 438 -5.61 33.73 -34.06
CA GLY A 438 -5.84 32.62 -34.99
C GLY A 438 -4.84 32.53 -36.14
N GLY A 439 -4.77 31.33 -36.73
CA GLY A 439 -4.16 31.10 -38.04
C GLY A 439 -4.76 29.84 -38.66
N LYS A 440 -5.57 30.01 -39.71
CA LYS A 440 -6.04 28.91 -40.56
C LYS A 440 -4.90 28.50 -41.50
N GLY A 441 -4.51 27.22 -41.47
CA GLY A 441 -3.55 26.65 -42.41
C GLY A 441 -3.82 25.17 -42.64
N SER A 442 -4.21 24.84 -43.88
CA SER A 442 -4.33 23.48 -44.41
C SER A 442 -2.96 22.93 -44.79
N ARG A 443 -2.63 21.68 -44.41
CA ARG A 443 -2.08 20.61 -45.29
C ARG A 443 -1.39 19.47 -44.53
N ARG A 444 -1.73 18.25 -44.98
CA ARG A 444 -0.92 17.03 -45.20
C ARG A 444 -0.16 16.40 -44.02
N GLY A 445 -0.36 15.08 -43.90
CA GLY A 445 0.34 14.22 -42.94
C GLY A 445 1.86 14.29 -43.06
N LYS A 446 2.49 14.36 -41.89
CA LYS A 446 3.93 14.18 -41.62
C LYS A 446 4.08 13.38 -40.32
N PRO A 447 5.20 12.67 -40.12
CA PRO A 447 5.35 11.66 -39.07
C PRO A 447 5.37 12.27 -37.66
N ARG A 448 5.04 11.45 -36.67
CA ARG A 448 5.04 11.77 -35.22
C ARG A 448 6.38 12.42 -34.85
N ASN A 449 6.35 13.71 -34.51
CA ASN A 449 7.49 14.44 -33.97
C ASN A 449 7.40 14.38 -32.45
N TRP A 450 8.35 13.70 -31.79
CA TRP A 450 8.47 13.48 -30.34
C TRP A 450 8.78 14.76 -29.54
N SER A 451 8.06 15.85 -29.80
CA SER A 451 8.33 17.18 -29.22
C SER A 451 7.49 17.50 -27.97
N THR A 452 7.16 16.49 -27.17
CA THR A 452 6.77 16.71 -25.77
C THR A 452 7.88 16.22 -24.86
N HIS A 453 9.06 16.84 -24.96
CA HIS A 453 10.08 16.71 -23.93
C HIS A 453 9.52 17.32 -22.65
N PHE A 454 8.97 16.47 -21.77
CA PHE A 454 8.59 16.89 -20.43
C PHE A 454 9.87 17.14 -19.63
N ARG A 455 9.96 18.29 -18.93
CA ARG A 455 11.20 18.86 -18.35
C ARG A 455 11.92 18.02 -17.26
N GLN A 456 11.53 16.79 -16.99
CA GLN A 456 12.14 15.88 -15.99
C GLN A 456 12.10 14.40 -16.44
N MET A 457 11.97 14.17 -17.75
CA MET A 457 11.93 12.82 -18.33
C MET A 457 13.02 12.62 -19.38
N ALA A 458 13.78 11.55 -19.21
CA ALA A 458 14.75 11.01 -20.13
C ALA A 458 14.06 10.09 -21.13
N TYR A 459 14.34 10.22 -22.42
CA TYR A 459 13.77 9.34 -23.44
C TYR A 459 14.85 8.45 -24.02
N HIS A 460 14.58 7.15 -24.04
CA HIS A 460 15.51 6.13 -24.48
C HIS A 460 14.80 5.15 -25.41
N ASP A 461 15.38 4.89 -26.57
CA ASP A 461 14.84 3.90 -27.51
C ASP A 461 15.28 2.47 -27.15
N SER A 462 16.31 2.33 -26.31
CA SER A 462 16.87 1.04 -25.87
C SER A 462 17.62 1.14 -24.53
N ILE A 463 17.88 0.01 -23.89
CA ILE A 463 18.79 -0.07 -22.72
C ILE A 463 20.20 0.40 -23.07
N ALA A 464 20.71 0.11 -24.27
CA ALA A 464 22.03 0.58 -24.68
C ALA A 464 22.13 2.11 -24.68
N SER A 465 21.09 2.81 -25.17
CA SER A 465 21.02 4.28 -25.10
C SER A 465 21.00 4.80 -23.65
N TYR A 466 20.36 4.06 -22.75
CA TYR A 466 20.40 4.38 -21.32
C TYR A 466 21.81 4.21 -20.74
N ILE A 467 22.49 3.10 -21.04
CA ILE A 467 23.84 2.80 -20.56
C ILE A 467 24.86 3.83 -21.08
N GLU A 468 24.80 4.19 -22.37
CA GLU A 468 25.66 5.23 -22.94
C GLU A 468 25.49 6.55 -22.20
N ARG A 469 24.26 6.93 -21.86
CA ARG A 469 24.00 8.14 -21.07
C ARG A 469 24.54 8.02 -19.65
N PHE A 470 24.41 6.85 -19.02
CA PHE A 470 24.95 6.57 -17.70
C PHE A 470 26.47 6.80 -17.68
N HIS A 471 27.20 6.23 -18.64
CA HIS A 471 28.64 6.43 -18.77
C HIS A 471 29.04 7.89 -19.01
N ASN A 472 28.27 8.61 -19.84
CA ASN A 472 28.54 10.03 -20.13
C ASN A 472 28.22 10.97 -18.96
N SER A 473 27.50 10.50 -17.92
CA SER A 473 27.17 11.28 -16.73
C SER A 473 28.14 11.10 -15.56
N GLU A 474 29.03 10.10 -15.62
CA GLU A 474 30.09 9.83 -14.63
C GLU A 474 31.46 10.46 -15.01
N VAL A 475 31.52 11.27 -16.07
CA VAL A 475 32.66 12.14 -16.47
C VAL A 475 32.31 13.59 -16.20
#